data_AF-A0A7R9ZVP6-F1
#
_entry.id   AF-A0A7R9ZVP6-F1
#
_cell.length_a   1.000
_cell.length_b   1.000
_cell.length_c   1.000
_cell.angle_alpha   90.00
_cell.angle_beta   90.00
_cell.angle_gamma   90.00
#
_symmetry.space_group_name_H-M   'P 1'
#
loop_
_entity.id
_entity.type
_entity.pdbx_description
1 polymer ?
#
loop_
_entity_poly.entity_id
_entity_poly.type
_entity_poly.pdbx_seq_one_letter_code
_entity_poly.pdbx_strand_id
1 'polypeptide(L)'
;PVPRRRALARFRREFGPRELARTVVADVNQTEPEAQRRVDRGLLMAWAGSHASIGHRIFYDESAARLYGDFVPSPEQAGHRQPVLHEALGVEVLVSALSHPDEASSS
;
A
#
# COMPACT_ATOMS: atom_id res chain seq x y z
N PRO A 1 -24.45 -9.29 3.01
CA PRO A 1 -23.34 -8.64 2.27
C PRO A 1 -23.77 -7.28 1.68
N VAL A 2 -23.01 -6.21 1.93
CA VAL A 2 -23.26 -4.91 1.28
C VAL A 2 -22.80 -5.00 -0.18
N PRO A 3 -23.62 -4.60 -1.17
CA PRO A 3 -23.20 -4.61 -2.57
C PRO A 3 -21.93 -3.77 -2.76
N ARG A 4 -20.91 -4.32 -3.45
CA ARG A 4 -19.60 -3.67 -3.71
C ARG A 4 -19.74 -2.20 -4.10
N ARG A 5 -20.70 -1.90 -4.98
CA ARG A 5 -20.99 -0.54 -5.45
C ARG A 5 -21.45 0.42 -4.34
N ARG A 6 -22.27 -0.06 -3.38
CA ARG A 6 -22.67 0.72 -2.19
C ARG A 6 -21.52 0.89 -1.20
N ALA A 7 -20.69 -0.14 -1.01
CA ALA A 7 -19.49 -0.04 -0.18
C ALA A 7 -18.51 0.99 -0.73
N LEU A 8 -18.22 0.95 -2.03
CA LEU A 8 -17.36 1.93 -2.73
C LEU A 8 -17.92 3.35 -2.67
N ALA A 9 -19.23 3.53 -2.86
CA ALA A 9 -19.85 4.86 -2.80
C ALA A 9 -19.78 5.46 -1.38
N ARG A 10 -19.98 4.63 -0.34
CA ARG A 10 -19.84 5.06 1.06
C ARG A 10 -18.39 5.39 1.40
N PHE A 11 -17.45 4.53 1.02
CA PHE A 11 -16.02 4.71 1.22
C PHE A 11 -15.51 6.01 0.57
N ARG A 12 -15.94 6.31 -0.67
CA ARG A 12 -15.61 7.56 -1.38
C ARG A 12 -16.24 8.82 -0.76
N ARG A 13 -17.34 8.69 0.01
CA ARG A 13 -17.94 9.81 0.75
C ARG A 13 -17.27 10.05 2.10
N GLU A 14 -16.76 9.00 2.73
CA GLU A 14 -16.19 9.06 4.08
C GLU A 14 -14.71 9.45 4.09
N PHE A 15 -13.96 9.18 3.02
CA PHE A 15 -12.51 9.41 2.99
C PHE A 15 -12.08 10.24 1.77
N GLY A 16 -11.34 11.32 2.04
CA GLY A 16 -10.66 12.05 0.98
C GLY A 16 -9.52 11.23 0.36
N PRO A 17 -9.14 11.46 -0.91
CA PRO A 17 -8.03 10.74 -1.55
C PRO A 17 -6.72 10.75 -0.74
N ARG A 18 -6.44 11.85 -0.04
CA ARG A 18 -5.27 12.00 0.83
C ARG A 18 -5.34 11.13 2.09
N GLU A 19 -6.52 10.98 2.69
CA GLU A 19 -6.73 10.13 3.86
C GLU A 19 -6.66 8.64 3.50
N LEU A 20 -7.12 8.30 2.30
CA LEU A 20 -6.96 6.96 1.73
C LEU A 20 -5.50 6.61 1.53
N ALA A 21 -4.71 7.50 0.91
CA ALA A 21 -3.28 7.31 0.73
C ALA A 21 -2.56 7.12 2.06
N ARG A 22 -2.85 7.97 3.05
CA ARG A 22 -2.28 7.86 4.39
C ARG A 22 -2.67 6.57 5.09
N THR A 23 -3.93 6.15 4.97
CA THR A 23 -4.40 4.89 5.57
C THR A 23 -3.67 3.69 4.98
N VAL A 24 -3.51 3.64 3.65
CA VAL A 24 -2.78 2.56 2.98
C VAL A 24 -1.30 2.54 3.38
N VAL A 25 -0.65 3.71 3.39
CA VAL A 25 0.75 3.83 3.80
C VAL A 25 0.94 3.40 5.24
N ALA A 26 0.08 3.87 6.15
CA ALA A 26 0.13 3.51 7.56
C ALA A 26 -0.07 2.00 7.78
N ASP A 27 -1.07 1.39 7.11
CA ASP A 27 -1.39 -0.03 7.21
C ASP A 27 -0.23 -0.93 6.73
N VAL A 28 0.37 -0.59 5.59
CA VAL A 28 1.51 -1.37 5.06
C VAL A 28 2.74 -1.25 5.97
N ASN A 29 3.01 -0.04 6.46
CA ASN A 29 4.22 0.27 7.22
C ASN A 29 4.16 -0.20 8.69
N GLN A 30 3.05 -0.77 9.16
CA GLN A 30 2.92 -1.33 10.52
C GLN A 30 3.99 -2.37 10.81
N THR A 31 4.68 -2.23 11.93
CA THR A 31 5.80 -3.11 12.30
C THR A 31 5.39 -4.28 13.17
N GLU A 32 4.20 -4.25 13.76
CA GLU A 32 3.75 -5.25 14.72
C GLU A 32 3.35 -6.55 13.99
N PRO A 33 3.86 -7.73 14.40
CA PRO A 33 3.52 -8.99 13.74
C PRO A 33 2.01 -9.23 13.67
N GLU A 34 1.32 -8.97 14.79
CA GLU A 34 -0.12 -9.19 14.99
C GLU A 34 -1.01 -8.02 14.53
N ALA A 35 -0.45 -7.04 13.81
CA ALA A 35 -1.25 -5.92 13.33
C ALA A 35 -2.36 -6.41 12.40
N GLN A 36 -3.60 -5.98 12.67
CA GLN A 36 -4.73 -6.19 11.79
C GLN A 36 -4.59 -5.29 10.56
N ARG A 37 -4.07 -5.86 9.47
CA ARG A 37 -3.84 -5.17 8.21
C ARG A 37 -5.03 -5.28 7.29
N ARG A 38 -5.31 -4.21 6.56
CA ARG A 38 -6.32 -4.16 5.49
C ARG A 38 -5.71 -4.49 4.13
N VAL A 39 -4.42 -4.20 3.94
CA VAL A 39 -3.65 -4.52 2.74
C VAL A 39 -2.92 -5.83 2.97
N ASP A 40 -3.23 -6.83 2.15
CA ASP A 40 -2.50 -8.10 2.15
C ASP A 40 -1.09 -7.89 1.58
N ARG A 41 -0.07 -8.19 2.40
CA ARG A 41 1.34 -8.02 2.02
C ARG A 41 1.78 -8.99 0.93
N GLY A 42 1.26 -10.22 0.94
CA GLY A 42 1.56 -11.22 -0.09
C GLY A 42 1.03 -10.78 -1.44
N LEU A 43 -0.20 -10.26 -1.49
CA LEU A 43 -0.78 -9.69 -2.71
C LEU A 43 0.00 -8.45 -3.18
N LEU A 44 0.36 -7.55 -2.26
CA LEU A 44 1.17 -6.37 -2.60
C LEU A 44 2.53 -6.77 -3.18
N MET A 45 3.22 -7.73 -2.56
CA MET A 45 4.52 -8.22 -3.03
C MET A 45 4.40 -8.96 -4.37
N ALA A 46 3.35 -9.76 -4.57
CA ALA A 46 3.09 -10.44 -5.84
C ALA A 46 2.82 -9.43 -6.97
N TRP A 47 2.02 -8.39 -6.70
CA TRP A 47 1.76 -7.30 -7.64
C TRP A 47 3.03 -6.49 -7.96
N ALA A 48 3.85 -6.19 -6.95
CA ALA A 48 5.15 -5.57 -7.16
C ALA A 48 6.10 -6.48 -7.97
N GLY A 49 6.03 -7.80 -7.77
CA GLY A 49 6.78 -8.78 -8.55
C GLY A 49 6.40 -8.83 -10.03
N SER A 50 5.14 -8.54 -10.37
CA SER A 50 4.71 -8.41 -11.78
C SER A 50 5.13 -7.08 -12.43
N HIS A 51 5.60 -6.11 -11.63
CA HIS A 51 6.07 -4.80 -12.08
C HIS A 51 7.47 -4.51 -11.53
N ALA A 52 8.52 -4.97 -12.22
CA ALA A 52 9.91 -4.84 -11.74
C ALA A 52 10.33 -3.41 -11.34
N SER A 53 9.77 -2.38 -11.99
CA SER A 53 9.99 -0.97 -11.65
C SER A 53 9.32 -0.52 -10.34
N ILE A 54 8.42 -1.31 -9.77
CA ILE A 54 7.71 -1.04 -8.52
C ILE A 54 8.28 -1.87 -7.38
N GLY A 55 8.77 -3.09 -7.66
CA GLY A 55 9.33 -4.00 -6.66
C GLY A 55 10.36 -3.35 -5.75
N HIS A 56 11.31 -2.60 -6.30
CA HIS A 56 12.32 -1.89 -5.49
C HIS A 56 11.75 -0.72 -4.68
N ARG A 57 10.60 -0.17 -5.08
CA ARG A 57 9.98 1.02 -4.46
C ARG A 57 9.08 0.68 -3.27
N ILE A 58 8.67 -0.59 -3.14
CA ILE A 58 7.89 -1.08 -2.00
C ILE A 58 8.76 -1.61 -0.86
N PHE A 59 10.09 -1.47 -0.94
CA PHE A 59 11.01 -1.76 0.15
C PHE A 59 11.66 -0.46 0.62
N TYR A 60 12.20 -0.48 1.83
CA TYR A 60 12.89 0.68 2.36
C TYR A 60 14.17 0.94 1.56
N ASP A 61 14.29 2.14 0.97
CA ASP A 61 15.48 2.57 0.25
C ASP A 61 16.37 3.42 1.15
N GLU A 62 17.45 2.81 1.67
CA GLU A 62 18.44 3.49 2.50
C GLU A 62 19.10 4.68 1.79
N SER A 63 19.29 4.60 0.47
CA SER A 63 19.90 5.68 -0.32
C SER A 63 18.99 6.91 -0.44
N ALA A 64 17.69 6.71 -0.20
CA ALA A 64 16.66 7.73 -0.28
C ALA A 64 15.92 7.92 1.06
N ALA A 65 16.55 7.59 2.20
CA ALA A 65 15.94 7.66 3.54
C ALA A 65 15.20 8.99 3.83
N ARG A 66 15.73 10.11 3.32
CA ARG A 66 15.11 11.46 3.43
C ARG A 66 13.67 11.53 2.91
N LEU A 67 13.28 10.67 1.97
CA LEU A 67 11.92 10.62 1.43
C LEU A 67 10.93 10.11 2.48
N TYR A 68 11.38 9.29 3.42
CA TYR A 68 10.53 8.69 4.44
C TYR A 68 10.41 9.57 5.71
N GLY A 69 11.02 10.77 5.73
CA GLY A 69 10.95 11.70 6.85
C GLY A 69 11.52 11.12 8.14
N ASP A 70 10.73 11.13 9.21
CA ASP A 70 11.11 10.60 10.54
C ASP A 70 10.86 9.08 10.67
N PHE A 71 10.50 8.39 9.58
CA PHE A 71 10.27 6.96 9.60
C PHE A 71 11.56 6.18 9.91
N VAL A 72 11.48 5.25 10.86
CA VAL A 72 12.56 4.34 11.21
C VAL A 72 12.14 2.92 10.84
N PRO A 73 12.81 2.26 9.88
CA PRO A 73 12.43 0.91 9.48
C PRO A 73 12.70 -0.11 10.59
N SER A 74 11.84 -1.12 10.73
CA SER A 74 12.15 -2.30 11.53
C SER A 74 13.30 -3.11 10.90
N PRO A 75 13.96 -4.03 11.64
CA PRO A 75 14.97 -4.92 11.07
C PRO A 75 14.46 -5.80 9.91
N GLU A 76 13.15 -6.04 9.84
CA GLU A 76 12.53 -6.80 8.75
C GLU A 76 12.33 -5.91 7.51
N GLN A 77 11.97 -4.65 7.71
CA GLN A 77 11.84 -3.65 6.64
C GLN A 77 13.20 -3.27 6.04
N ALA A 78 14.22 -3.05 6.89
CA ALA A 78 15.59 -2.81 6.45
C ALA A 78 16.17 -4.01 5.69
N GLY A 79 15.81 -5.23 6.09
CA GLY A 79 16.22 -6.45 5.39
C GLY A 79 15.39 -6.82 4.15
N HIS A 80 14.53 -5.93 3.65
CA HIS A 80 13.62 -6.17 2.52
C HIS A 80 12.70 -7.40 2.68
N ARG A 81 12.43 -7.81 3.92
CA ARG A 81 11.53 -8.93 4.24
C ARG A 81 10.10 -8.46 4.49
N GLN A 82 9.92 -7.17 4.71
CA GLN A 82 8.61 -6.53 4.81
C GLN A 82 8.55 -5.29 3.93
N PRO A 83 7.40 -5.03 3.31
CA PRO A 83 7.22 -3.85 2.49
C PRO A 83 7.20 -2.56 3.32
N VAL A 84 7.65 -1.48 2.70
CA VAL A 84 7.53 -0.09 3.14
C VAL A 84 7.04 0.73 1.96
N LEU A 85 5.93 1.43 2.14
CA LEU A 85 5.41 2.40 1.18
C LEU A 85 5.81 3.81 1.57
N HIS A 86 6.41 4.51 0.62
CA HIS A 86 6.48 5.98 0.65
C HIS A 86 5.13 6.57 0.20
N GLU A 87 4.76 7.76 0.69
CA GLU A 87 3.48 8.41 0.37
C GLU A 87 3.22 8.55 -1.14
N ALA A 88 4.23 8.94 -1.92
CA ALA A 88 4.09 9.09 -3.38
C ALA A 88 3.76 7.76 -4.07
N LEU A 89 4.36 6.66 -3.62
CA LEU A 89 4.04 5.33 -4.14
C LEU A 89 2.66 4.87 -3.67
N GLY A 90 2.28 5.17 -2.43
CA GLY A 90 0.93 4.91 -1.93
C GLY A 90 -0.15 5.58 -2.79
N VAL A 91 0.10 6.79 -3.28
CA VAL A 91 -0.77 7.47 -4.25
C VAL A 91 -0.79 6.76 -5.60
N GLU A 92 0.37 6.38 -6.14
CA GLU A 92 0.43 5.66 -7.42
C GLU A 92 -0.30 4.32 -7.38
N VAL A 93 -0.13 3.54 -6.30
CA VAL A 93 -0.86 2.29 -6.05
C VAL A 93 -2.36 2.53 -6.05
N LEU A 94 -2.82 3.57 -5.36
CA LEU A 94 -4.23 3.93 -5.32
C LEU A 94 -4.77 4.37 -6.68
N VAL A 95 -4.03 5.20 -7.42
CA VAL A 95 -4.42 5.62 -8.76
C VAL A 95 -4.53 4.42 -9.69
N SER A 96 -3.54 3.51 -9.66
CA SER A 96 -3.55 2.27 -10.44
C SER A 96 -4.77 1.41 -10.09
N ALA A 97 -5.02 1.16 -8.80
CA ALA A 97 -6.14 0.35 -8.34
C ALA A 97 -7.52 0.94 -8.69
N LEU A 98 -7.62 2.28 -8.70
CA LEU A 98 -8.86 2.98 -9.03
C LEU A 98 -9.09 3.12 -10.55
N SER A 99 -8.02 3.08 -11.35
CA SER A 99 -8.07 3.20 -12.82
C SER A 99 -8.39 1.87 -13.53
N HIS A 100 -8.18 0.73 -12.85
CA HIS A 100 -8.48 -0.61 -13.36
C HIS A 100 -9.52 -1.37 -12.49
N PRO A 101 -10.76 -0.85 -12.35
CA PRO A 101 -11.75 -1.44 -11.44
C PRO A 101 -12.32 -2.81 -11.88
N ASP A 102 -12.09 -3.22 -13.13
CA ASP A 102 -12.72 -4.38 -13.77
C ASP A 102 -11.85 -5.66 -13.77
N GLU A 103 -10.52 -5.58 -13.61
CA GLU A 103 -9.65 -6.77 -13.56
C GLU A 103 -9.71 -7.51 -12.21
N ALA A 104 -10.04 -6.82 -11.13
CA ALA A 104 -10.17 -7.40 -9.79
C ALA A 104 -11.41 -8.29 -9.58
N SER A 105 -12.18 -8.60 -10.64
CA SER A 105 -13.39 -9.45 -10.59
C SER A 105 -13.28 -10.73 -11.42
N SER A 106 -12.10 -11.04 -11.94
CA SER A 106 -11.86 -12.20 -12.82
C SER A 106 -10.94 -13.27 -12.23
N SER A 107 -10.72 -13.29 -10.91
CA SER A 107 -9.94 -14.33 -10.22
C SER A 107 -10.70 -14.90 -9.03
#